data_AF-A0A3B0M7T8-F1
#
_entry.id   AF-A0A3B0M7T8-F1
#
_cell.length_a   1.000
_cell.length_b   1.000
_cell.length_c   1.000
_cell.angle_alpha   90.00
_cell.angle_beta   90.00
_cell.angle_gamma   90.00
#
_symmetry.space_group_name_H-M   'P 1'
#
loop_
_entity.id
_entity.type
_entity.pdbx_description
1 polymer ?
#
loop_
_entity_poly.entity_id
_entity_poly.type
_entity_poly.pdbx_seq_one_letter_code
_entity_poly.pdbx_strand_id
1 'polypeptide(L)'
;MAGYQDNVGLMFTGKIRYTISGRDNPTDTFVIVQAIDSHEAYDYATLNTTLSAGYTQVEQHTTLLTGLAPYGIVKGVTPEFDNTRFPRGKVYFGMVRDAADNLAGQGLTSWQYLNGQLVMVPENKYVQEAIVLNSATGLIGLPQQTIEAGGECALFD
;
A
#
# COMPACT_ATOMS: atom_id res chain seq x y z
N MET A 1 2.49 7.25 15.93
CA MET A 1 1.21 6.73 16.47
C MET A 1 0.31 7.92 16.72
N ALA A 2 -0.99 7.78 16.47
CA ALA A 2 -1.99 8.82 16.67
C ALA A 2 -3.31 8.19 17.14
N GLY A 3 -4.13 8.96 17.83
CA GLY A 3 -5.41 8.52 18.37
C GLY A 3 -5.77 9.25 19.66
N TYR A 4 -6.91 8.88 20.25
CA TYR A 4 -7.36 9.44 21.51
C TYR A 4 -6.55 8.90 22.69
N GLN A 5 -6.61 9.58 23.84
CA GLN A 5 -5.80 9.27 25.03
C GLN A 5 -5.84 7.79 25.44
N ASP A 6 -6.98 7.13 25.26
CA ASP A 6 -7.19 5.72 25.59
C ASP A 6 -7.17 4.76 24.37
N ASN A 7 -6.96 5.29 23.15
CA ASN A 7 -6.92 4.51 21.92
C ASN A 7 -5.93 5.12 20.91
N VAL A 8 -4.67 4.68 20.97
CA VAL A 8 -3.59 5.09 20.07
C VAL A 8 -3.22 3.97 19.10
N GLY A 9 -3.15 4.29 17.81
CA GLY A 9 -2.79 3.35 16.74
C GLY A 9 -1.60 3.82 15.90
N LEU A 10 -0.93 2.89 15.22
CA LEU A 10 -0.01 3.24 14.14
C LEU A 10 -0.84 3.61 12.91
N MET A 11 -0.84 4.90 12.55
CA MET A 11 -1.52 5.37 11.34
C MET A 11 -0.66 5.22 10.08
N PHE A 12 0.66 5.43 10.21
CA PHE A 12 1.58 5.44 9.09
C PHE A 12 3.01 5.09 9.55
N THR A 13 3.73 4.34 8.74
CA THR A 13 5.18 4.21 8.80
C THR A 13 5.77 4.40 7.41
N GLY A 14 6.93 5.04 7.33
CA GLY A 14 7.58 5.35 6.06
C GLY A 14 8.80 6.23 6.25
N LYS A 15 9.35 6.72 5.13
CA LYS A 15 10.52 7.62 5.11
C LYS A 15 10.11 9.04 4.75
N ILE A 16 10.71 10.03 5.41
CA ILE A 16 10.59 11.45 5.03
C ILE A 16 11.30 11.66 3.69
N ARG A 17 10.61 12.30 2.74
CA ARG A 17 11.16 12.63 1.42
C ARG A 17 11.79 14.01 1.40
N TYR A 18 11.09 14.98 1.95
CA TYR A 18 11.61 16.32 2.13
C TYR A 18 10.83 17.04 3.23
N THR A 19 11.46 18.10 3.73
CA THR A 19 10.89 19.01 4.70
C THR A 19 10.99 20.43 4.17
N ILE A 20 9.90 21.18 4.22
CA ILE A 20 9.87 22.60 3.88
C ILE A 20 9.67 23.37 5.18
N SER A 21 10.62 24.23 5.51
CA SER A 21 10.47 25.17 6.62
C SER A 21 10.14 26.55 6.07
N GLY A 22 9.23 27.24 6.73
CA GLY A 22 8.77 28.55 6.29
C GLY A 22 8.28 29.41 7.46
N ARG A 23 7.80 30.60 7.10
CA ARG A 23 7.30 31.59 8.05
C ARG A 23 5.96 32.06 7.53
N ASP A 24 4.94 32.02 8.38
CA ASP A 24 3.60 32.49 8.03
C ASP A 24 3.46 34.00 8.31
N ASN A 25 4.12 34.48 9.38
CA ASN A 25 4.23 35.89 9.73
C ASN A 25 5.53 36.18 10.54
N PRO A 26 5.85 37.45 10.89
CA PRO A 26 7.09 37.79 11.60
C PRO A 26 7.32 37.08 12.94
N THR A 27 6.32 36.43 13.53
CA THR A 27 6.46 35.63 14.75
C THR A 27 6.32 34.13 14.53
N ASP A 28 5.53 33.69 13.54
CA ASP A 28 5.13 32.29 13.41
C ASP A 28 5.86 31.58 12.28
N THR A 29 6.40 30.41 12.59
CA THR A 29 7.12 29.54 11.64
C THR A 29 6.45 28.18 11.53
N PHE A 30 6.49 27.59 10.34
CA PHE A 30 5.93 26.26 10.07
C PHE A 30 6.98 25.32 9.49
N VAL A 31 6.73 24.03 9.64
CA VAL A 31 7.45 22.96 8.95
C VAL A 31 6.43 22.01 8.33
N ILE A 32 6.53 21.81 7.02
CA ILE A 32 5.78 20.79 6.29
C ILE A 32 6.71 19.60 6.09
N VAL A 33 6.26 18.41 6.48
CA VAL A 33 6.99 17.15 6.31
C VAL A 33 6.20 16.27 5.35
N GLN A 34 6.81 15.90 4.22
CA GLN A 34 6.26 14.87 3.35
C GLN A 34 6.96 13.55 3.61
N ALA A 35 6.18 12.50 3.84
CA ALA A 35 6.69 11.14 4.01
C ALA A 35 5.91 10.15 3.12
N ILE A 36 6.56 9.06 2.75
CA ILE A 36 5.98 7.99 1.93
C ILE A 36 6.44 6.62 2.43
N ASP A 37 5.56 5.63 2.35
CA ASP A 37 5.89 4.25 2.67
C ASP A 37 6.48 3.53 1.45
N SER A 38 7.44 2.64 1.68
CA SER A 38 7.87 1.59 0.74
C SER A 38 8.28 2.07 -0.67
N HIS A 39 8.63 3.35 -0.80
CA HIS A 39 8.92 4.01 -2.08
C HIS A 39 10.14 3.42 -2.81
N GLU A 40 11.23 3.14 -2.08
CA GLU A 40 12.41 2.52 -2.69
C GLU A 40 12.10 1.14 -3.28
N ALA A 41 11.24 0.36 -2.62
CA ALA A 41 10.83 -0.94 -3.16
C ALA A 41 9.95 -0.78 -4.40
N TYR A 42 9.05 0.21 -4.40
CA TYR A 42 8.22 0.51 -5.56
C TYR A 42 9.06 0.91 -6.78
N ASP A 43 10.09 1.73 -6.56
CA ASP A 43 10.93 2.26 -7.64
C ASP A 43 12.03 1.31 -8.12
N TYR A 44 12.56 0.46 -7.24
CA TYR A 44 13.81 -0.28 -7.51
C TYR A 44 13.73 -1.79 -7.28
N ALA A 45 12.66 -2.33 -6.69
CA ALA A 45 12.60 -3.78 -6.47
C ALA A 45 12.44 -4.53 -7.81
N THR A 46 13.38 -5.46 -8.05
CA THR A 46 13.43 -6.26 -9.27
C THR A 46 13.51 -7.75 -8.96
N LEU A 47 13.10 -8.56 -9.93
CA LEU A 47 13.21 -10.02 -9.91
C LEU A 47 14.05 -10.49 -11.08
N ASN A 48 14.88 -11.50 -10.82
CA ASN A 48 15.60 -12.27 -11.84
C ASN A 48 15.62 -13.73 -11.41
N THR A 49 14.48 -14.41 -11.58
CA THR A 49 14.30 -15.80 -11.14
C THR A 49 13.30 -16.51 -12.03
N THR A 50 13.30 -17.84 -11.98
CA THR A 50 12.41 -18.67 -12.79
C THR A 50 11.73 -19.70 -11.92
N LEU A 51 10.41 -19.79 -12.01
CA LEU A 51 9.60 -20.86 -11.45
C LEU A 51 9.46 -21.98 -12.47
N SER A 52 9.78 -23.21 -12.05
CA SER A 52 9.57 -24.42 -12.87
C SER A 52 8.08 -24.67 -13.13
N ALA A 53 7.77 -25.41 -14.20
CA ALA A 53 6.39 -25.84 -14.47
C ALA A 53 5.79 -26.57 -13.26
N GLY A 54 4.48 -26.37 -13.04
CA GLY A 54 3.79 -26.86 -11.86
C GLY A 54 3.84 -25.90 -10.66
N TYR A 55 4.27 -24.65 -10.85
CA TYR A 55 4.20 -23.65 -9.79
C TYR A 55 2.75 -23.24 -9.48
N THR A 56 2.57 -22.57 -8.35
CA THR A 56 1.32 -22.07 -7.79
C THR A 56 1.31 -20.54 -7.64
N GLN A 57 0.12 -19.96 -7.44
CA GLN A 57 0.01 -18.54 -7.06
C GLN A 57 0.70 -18.24 -5.72
N VAL A 58 0.72 -19.18 -4.77
CA VAL A 58 1.46 -19.06 -3.51
C VAL A 58 2.97 -18.92 -3.75
N GLU A 59 3.53 -19.70 -4.67
CA GLU A 59 4.94 -19.61 -5.06
C GLU A 59 5.23 -18.32 -5.83
N GLN A 60 4.30 -17.84 -6.66
CA GLN A 60 4.41 -16.50 -7.27
C GLN A 60 4.51 -15.42 -6.19
N HIS A 61 3.59 -15.41 -5.23
CA HIS A 61 3.58 -14.44 -4.14
C HIS A 61 4.86 -14.51 -3.29
N THR A 62 5.31 -15.72 -2.96
CA THR A 62 6.57 -15.94 -2.22
C THR A 62 7.76 -15.40 -3.02
N THR A 63 7.76 -15.57 -4.34
CA THR A 63 8.78 -15.00 -5.22
C THR A 63 8.79 -13.47 -5.17
N LEU A 64 7.63 -12.82 -5.19
CA LEU A 64 7.55 -11.36 -5.01
C LEU A 64 8.22 -10.92 -3.70
N LEU A 65 7.91 -11.60 -2.60
CA LEU A 65 8.49 -11.31 -1.29
C LEU A 65 10.02 -11.46 -1.27
N THR A 66 10.61 -12.38 -2.04
CA THR A 66 12.07 -12.48 -2.13
C THR A 66 12.72 -11.24 -2.76
N GLY A 67 12.09 -10.64 -3.78
CA GLY A 67 12.57 -9.40 -4.40
C GLY A 67 12.35 -8.17 -3.52
N LEU A 68 11.40 -8.25 -2.58
CA LEU A 68 11.01 -7.17 -1.67
C LEU A 68 11.77 -7.17 -0.34
N ALA A 69 12.27 -8.34 0.09
CA ALA A 69 13.00 -8.50 1.34
C ALA A 69 14.20 -7.53 1.51
N PRO A 70 15.01 -7.19 0.47
CA PRO A 70 16.09 -6.21 0.59
C PRO A 70 15.62 -4.81 0.99
N TYR A 71 14.35 -4.49 0.72
CA TYR A 71 13.73 -3.20 1.07
C TYR A 71 12.98 -3.25 2.41
N GLY A 72 13.09 -4.34 3.15
CA GLY A 72 12.43 -4.54 4.44
C GLY A 72 10.93 -4.82 4.34
N ILE A 73 10.42 -5.10 3.14
CA ILE A 73 9.01 -5.40 2.96
C ILE A 73 8.74 -6.87 3.26
N VAL A 74 7.74 -7.10 4.09
CA VAL A 74 7.32 -8.43 4.55
C VAL A 74 5.94 -8.81 4.02
N LYS A 75 5.53 -10.06 4.28
CA LYS A 75 4.18 -10.51 3.97
C LYS A 75 3.15 -9.76 4.82
N GLY A 76 2.16 -9.14 4.18
CA GLY A 76 0.97 -8.59 4.82
C GLY A 76 -0.24 -9.53 4.70
N VAL A 77 -1.43 -8.95 4.79
CA VAL A 77 -2.68 -9.65 4.48
C VAL A 77 -2.62 -10.15 3.04
N THR A 78 -3.01 -11.40 2.82
CA THR A 78 -2.98 -12.04 1.49
C THR A 78 -4.26 -12.87 1.36
N PRO A 79 -4.90 -12.93 0.18
CA PRO A 79 -6.03 -13.81 -0.01
C PRO A 79 -5.62 -15.28 0.10
N GLU A 80 -6.62 -16.14 0.24
CA GLU A 80 -6.43 -17.55 -0.07
C GLU A 80 -6.26 -17.67 -1.58
N PHE A 81 -5.10 -18.17 -2.00
CA PHE A 81 -4.81 -18.39 -3.41
C PHE A 81 -5.35 -19.75 -3.85
N ASP A 82 -5.86 -19.82 -5.07
CA ASP A 82 -6.24 -21.09 -5.66
C ASP A 82 -5.02 -22.01 -5.79
N ASN A 83 -5.24 -23.30 -5.54
CA ASN A 83 -4.19 -24.31 -5.63
C ASN A 83 -3.88 -24.74 -7.08
N THR A 84 -4.23 -23.91 -8.05
CA THR A 84 -4.02 -24.13 -9.49
C THR A 84 -2.53 -24.31 -9.78
N ARG A 85 -2.20 -25.36 -10.53
CA ARG A 85 -0.84 -25.67 -10.98
C ARG A 85 -0.66 -25.22 -12.42
N PHE A 86 0.26 -24.28 -12.64
CA PHE A 86 0.48 -23.73 -13.97
C PHE A 86 1.35 -24.68 -14.82
N PRO A 87 0.90 -25.08 -16.04
CA PRO A 87 1.55 -26.14 -16.80
C PRO A 87 2.88 -25.73 -17.44
N ARG A 88 3.15 -24.43 -17.59
CA ARG A 88 4.41 -23.89 -18.12
C ARG A 88 5.17 -23.22 -16.99
N GLY A 89 6.50 -23.25 -17.03
CA GLY A 89 7.33 -22.44 -16.14
C GLY A 89 7.14 -20.94 -16.40
N LYS A 90 7.48 -20.12 -15.42
CA LYS A 90 7.36 -18.66 -15.49
C LYS A 90 8.69 -18.00 -15.13
N VAL A 91 9.18 -17.17 -16.04
CA VAL A 91 10.38 -16.38 -15.84
C VAL A 91 9.97 -15.01 -15.33
N TYR A 92 10.64 -14.54 -14.28
CA TYR A 92 10.57 -13.18 -13.78
C TYR A 92 11.86 -12.46 -14.12
N PHE A 93 11.75 -11.42 -14.93
CA PHE A 93 12.83 -10.48 -15.23
C PHE A 93 12.24 -9.08 -15.34
N GLY A 94 12.56 -8.20 -14.39
CA GLY A 94 12.02 -6.84 -14.35
C GLY A 94 11.50 -6.45 -12.97
N MET A 95 10.57 -5.50 -12.93
CA MET A 95 10.08 -4.91 -11.69
C MET A 95 9.16 -5.85 -10.91
N VAL A 96 9.28 -5.85 -9.57
CA VAL A 96 8.36 -6.61 -8.70
C VAL A 96 6.92 -6.11 -8.85
N ARG A 97 6.71 -4.79 -8.98
CA ARG A 97 5.35 -4.22 -9.10
C ARG A 97 4.59 -4.74 -10.32
N ASP A 98 5.27 -4.87 -11.46
CA ASP A 98 4.66 -5.42 -12.68
C ASP A 98 4.31 -6.92 -12.47
N ALA A 99 5.16 -7.64 -11.75
CA ALA A 99 4.89 -9.04 -11.39
C ALA A 99 3.74 -9.17 -10.38
N ALA A 100 3.57 -8.19 -9.47
CA ALA A 100 2.47 -8.11 -8.54
C ALA A 100 1.14 -7.80 -9.25
N ASP A 101 1.12 -6.86 -10.21
CA ASP A 101 -0.03 -6.58 -11.08
C ASP A 101 -0.49 -7.84 -11.82
N ASN A 102 0.47 -8.59 -12.38
CA ASN A 102 0.17 -9.85 -13.06
C ASN A 102 -0.40 -10.93 -12.12
N LEU A 103 0.02 -10.97 -10.85
CA LEU A 103 -0.53 -11.91 -9.88
C LEU A 103 -1.93 -11.49 -9.43
N ALA A 104 -2.11 -10.21 -9.14
CA ALA A 104 -3.39 -9.57 -8.82
C ALA A 104 -4.46 -9.83 -9.88
N GLY A 105 -4.11 -9.63 -11.16
CA GLY A 105 -5.01 -9.87 -12.29
C GLY A 105 -5.42 -11.34 -12.50
N GLN A 106 -4.68 -12.31 -11.95
CA GLN A 106 -5.06 -13.73 -12.00
C GLN A 106 -6.17 -14.08 -10.99
N GLY A 107 -6.34 -13.29 -9.93
CA GLY A 107 -7.19 -13.61 -8.79
C GLY A 107 -8.19 -12.52 -8.41
N LEU A 108 -8.48 -11.55 -9.30
CA LEU A 108 -9.36 -10.39 -9.05
C LEU A 108 -9.05 -9.76 -7.68
N THR A 109 -7.76 -9.47 -7.46
CA THR A 109 -7.22 -9.03 -6.18
C THR A 109 -6.46 -7.74 -6.44
N SER A 110 -6.65 -6.73 -5.59
CA SER A 110 -5.82 -5.51 -5.58
C SER A 110 -4.63 -5.69 -4.63
N TRP A 111 -3.56 -4.93 -4.87
CA TRP A 111 -2.38 -4.97 -4.00
C TRP A 111 -1.88 -3.56 -3.67
N GLN A 112 -1.25 -3.42 -2.52
CA GLN A 112 -0.63 -2.19 -2.05
C GLN A 112 0.50 -2.49 -1.07
N TYR A 113 1.43 -1.55 -0.94
CA TYR A 113 2.33 -1.54 0.22
C TYR A 113 1.66 -0.79 1.36
N LEU A 114 1.57 -1.44 2.52
CA LEU A 114 1.01 -0.83 3.71
C LEU A 114 1.87 -1.18 4.91
N ASN A 115 2.44 -0.14 5.52
CA ASN A 115 3.29 -0.23 6.69
C ASN A 115 4.47 -1.22 6.51
N GLY A 116 5.15 -1.17 5.37
CA GLY A 116 6.24 -2.09 5.04
C GLY A 116 5.78 -3.52 4.78
N GLN A 117 4.52 -3.73 4.41
CA GLN A 117 3.98 -5.05 4.07
C GLN A 117 3.43 -5.06 2.64
N LEU A 118 3.64 -6.16 1.92
CA LEU A 118 2.90 -6.44 0.70
C LEU A 118 1.52 -6.96 1.10
N VAL A 119 0.49 -6.14 0.90
CA VAL A 119 -0.90 -6.46 1.18
C VAL A 119 -1.62 -6.73 -0.13
N MET A 120 -2.34 -7.85 -0.19
CA MET A 120 -3.20 -8.28 -1.30
C MET A 120 -4.61 -8.55 -0.79
N VAL A 121 -5.61 -7.99 -1.47
CA VAL A 121 -7.02 -8.00 -1.05
C VAL A 121 -7.92 -8.34 -2.23
N PRO A 122 -8.80 -9.35 -2.13
CA PRO A 122 -9.79 -9.64 -3.18
C PRO A 122 -10.70 -8.44 -3.43
N GLU A 123 -10.95 -8.08 -4.68
CA GLU A 123 -11.83 -6.95 -5.05
C GLU A 123 -13.29 -7.19 -4.60
N ASN A 124 -13.70 -8.46 -4.46
CA ASN A 124 -15.03 -8.85 -4.01
C ASN A 124 -15.17 -8.97 -2.48
N LYS A 125 -14.14 -8.63 -1.69
CA LYS A 125 -14.20 -8.68 -0.23
C LYS A 125 -13.78 -7.35 0.37
N TYR A 126 -14.69 -6.74 1.14
CA TYR A 126 -14.36 -5.63 2.03
C TYR A 126 -13.52 -6.17 3.19
N VAL A 127 -12.31 -5.63 3.38
CA VAL A 127 -11.40 -6.01 4.48
C VAL A 127 -11.82 -5.39 5.82
N GLN A 128 -12.80 -4.48 5.80
CA GLN A 128 -13.34 -3.81 6.98
C GLN A 128 -14.87 -3.80 6.91
N GLU A 129 -15.54 -3.99 8.05
CA GLU A 129 -16.95 -3.62 8.19
C GLU A 129 -17.11 -2.18 7.70
N ALA A 130 -18.05 -1.95 6.78
CA ALA A 130 -18.35 -0.62 6.29
C ALA A 130 -18.77 0.24 7.49
N ILE A 131 -17.91 1.17 7.91
CA ILE A 131 -18.32 2.19 8.86
C ILE A 131 -19.31 3.07 8.11
N VAL A 132 -20.58 3.01 8.50
CA VAL A 132 -21.61 3.92 7.99
C VAL A 132 -21.26 5.31 8.53
N LEU A 133 -20.61 6.11 7.68
CA LEU A 133 -20.39 7.52 7.92
C LEU A 133 -21.72 8.24 7.69
N ASN A 134 -22.39 8.63 8.78
CA ASN A 134 -23.60 9.45 8.76
C ASN A 134 -23.37 10.68 9.65
N SER A 135 -24.30 11.65 9.64
CA SER A 135 -24.18 12.88 10.44
C SER A 135 -24.11 12.64 11.96
N ALA A 136 -24.42 11.43 12.43
CA ALA A 136 -24.28 11.03 13.82
C ALA A 136 -22.91 10.38 14.15
N THR A 137 -22.09 10.02 13.15
CA THR A 137 -20.76 9.40 13.33
C THR A 137 -19.58 10.32 13.03
N GLY A 138 -19.79 11.65 12.97
CA GLY A 138 -18.71 12.64 13.06
C GLY A 138 -18.20 13.22 11.74
N LEU A 139 -18.99 13.17 10.66
CA LEU A 139 -18.65 13.88 9.42
C LEU A 139 -18.85 15.39 9.58
N ILE A 140 -17.78 16.14 9.86
CA ILE A 140 -17.77 17.62 9.82
C ILE A 140 -17.11 18.07 8.51
N GLY A 141 -17.92 18.59 7.58
CA GLY A 141 -17.44 19.21 6.34
C GLY A 141 -18.29 18.89 5.11
N LEU A 142 -18.41 19.86 4.20
CA LEU A 142 -18.97 19.68 2.85
C LEU A 142 -17.81 19.40 1.87
N PRO A 143 -17.95 18.47 0.91
CA PRO A 143 -16.90 18.21 -0.06
C PRO A 143 -16.69 19.44 -0.95
N GLN A 144 -15.49 20.01 -0.94
CA GLN A 144 -15.10 21.05 -1.89
C GLN A 144 -14.42 20.41 -3.10
N GLN A 145 -15.01 20.59 -4.27
CA GLN A 145 -14.49 20.11 -5.54
C GLN A 145 -13.37 21.03 -6.02
N THR A 146 -12.14 20.51 -6.12
CA THR A 146 -11.04 21.18 -6.82
C THR A 146 -10.98 20.72 -8.28
N ILE A 147 -10.59 21.63 -9.17
CA ILE A 147 -10.52 21.40 -10.62
C ILE A 147 -9.26 20.60 -10.92
N GLU A 148 -9.30 19.30 -10.65
CA GLU A 148 -8.57 18.20 -11.31
C GLU A 148 -8.84 16.91 -10.50
N ALA A 149 -10.07 16.42 -10.57
CA ALA A 149 -10.50 15.04 -10.27
C ALA A 149 -9.76 14.24 -9.17
N GLY A 150 -9.49 14.86 -8.02
CA GLY A 150 -8.94 14.21 -6.83
C GLY A 150 -9.46 14.89 -5.58
N GLY A 151 -10.43 14.29 -4.90
CA GLY A 151 -10.93 14.80 -3.62
C GLY A 151 -9.90 14.55 -2.53
N GLU A 152 -9.22 15.59 -2.09
CA GLU A 152 -8.31 15.54 -0.94
C GLU A 152 -9.14 15.80 0.33
N CYS A 153 -9.32 14.76 1.15
CA CYS A 153 -9.91 14.89 2.46
C CYS A 153 -8.79 15.30 3.43
N ALA A 154 -8.68 16.60 3.70
CA ALA A 154 -7.78 17.13 4.70
C ALA A 154 -8.30 16.75 6.09
N LEU A 155 -7.59 15.88 6.79
CA LEU A 155 -7.69 15.76 8.24
C LEU A 155 -6.50 16.51 8.85
N PHE A 156 -6.73 17.76 9.24
CA PHE A 156 -5.89 18.47 10.20
C PHE A 156 -6.81 18.94 11.33
N ASP A 157 -6.57 18.41 12.52
CA ASP A 157 -6.56 19.20 13.75
C ASP A 157 -5.14 19.08 14.34
#